data_AF-A0A1V3N332-F1
#
_entry.id   AF-A0A1V3N332-F1
#
_cell.length_a   1.000
_cell.length_b   1.000
_cell.length_c   1.000
_cell.angle_alpha   90.00
_cell.angle_beta   90.00
_cell.angle_gamma   90.00
#
_symmetry.space_group_name_H-M   'P 1'
#
loop_
_entity.id
_entity.type
_entity.pdbx_description
1 polymer ?
#
loop_
_entity_poly.entity_id
_entity_poly.type
_entity_poly.pdbx_seq_one_letter_code
_entity_poly.pdbx_strand_id
1 'polypeptide(L)'
;MKQSIILWLSLICILFSRSVFAQAPFPAFLQGTWKVADKERYEHWDRISDMELKGVSYSIKNDQKIVSEYLKIKKLGDKVIYTALVIGQNNGKEIDFELTFKDSTYSFINERHDFPNRIRYKQLVGDRIHISVEGKSGKAHTFYVHKIKNDSLSDNPNYDRDLAAKLSADDYGMKSYIFVLLKTGQNKTTDKQLISESFKGHMENIGRLVKNGQLIVAGPFGKNDSGFRGLFILNNIATIEQAKEILQTDPAIKNGLLEALYYSWYGSAALPEYLPFSEKIWKKAH
;
A
#
# COMPACT_ATOMS: atom_id res chain seq x y z
N MET A 1 -4.31 9.42 -84.84
CA MET A 1 -4.78 10.31 -83.76
C MET A 1 -4.40 9.67 -82.42
N LYS A 2 -3.46 10.27 -81.67
CA LYS A 2 -3.02 9.78 -80.36
C LYS A 2 -4.01 10.28 -79.30
N GLN A 3 -4.62 9.38 -78.53
CA GLN A 3 -5.37 9.74 -77.32
C GLN A 3 -4.43 9.65 -76.11
N SER A 4 -4.27 10.77 -75.42
CA SER A 4 -3.53 10.89 -74.17
C SER A 4 -4.40 10.40 -73.02
N ILE A 5 -3.92 9.42 -72.26
CA ILE A 5 -4.53 8.99 -70.99
C ILE A 5 -3.83 9.76 -69.87
N ILE A 6 -4.55 10.66 -69.21
CA ILE A 6 -4.12 11.36 -68.00
C ILE A 6 -4.62 10.53 -66.81
N LEU A 7 -3.71 9.88 -66.09
CA LEU A 7 -4.00 9.22 -64.81
C LEU A 7 -4.01 10.27 -63.68
N TRP A 8 -5.17 10.48 -63.07
CA TRP A 8 -5.30 11.17 -61.79
C TRP A 8 -5.02 10.17 -60.66
N LEU A 9 -3.91 10.32 -59.94
CA LEU A 9 -3.69 9.66 -58.66
C LEU A 9 -4.36 10.48 -57.55
N SER A 10 -5.48 10.01 -57.02
CA SER A 10 -6.05 10.49 -55.77
C SER A 10 -5.37 9.78 -54.58
N LEU A 11 -4.58 10.54 -53.82
CA LEU A 11 -3.96 10.09 -52.58
C LEU A 11 -5.03 10.08 -51.47
N ILE A 12 -5.55 8.90 -51.12
CA ILE A 12 -6.44 8.71 -49.96
C ILE A 12 -5.57 8.60 -48.71
N CYS A 13 -5.47 9.69 -47.93
CA CYS A 13 -4.92 9.66 -46.58
C CYS A 13 -5.94 9.04 -45.62
N ILE A 14 -5.77 7.75 -45.31
CA ILE A 14 -6.51 7.09 -44.23
C ILE A 14 -5.89 7.54 -42.89
N LEU A 15 -6.53 8.51 -42.25
CA LEU A 15 -6.25 8.85 -40.85
C LEU A 15 -6.76 7.71 -39.96
N PHE A 16 -5.87 6.80 -39.57
CA PHE A 16 -6.13 5.89 -38.46
C PHE A 16 -6.15 6.70 -37.15
N SER A 17 -7.32 7.18 -36.77
CA SER A 17 -7.58 7.62 -35.40
C SER A 17 -7.46 6.41 -34.47
N ARG A 18 -6.29 6.22 -33.86
CA ARG A 18 -6.14 5.29 -32.75
C ARG A 18 -6.95 5.82 -31.58
N SER A 19 -8.05 5.15 -31.26
CA SER A 19 -8.71 5.34 -29.97
C SER A 19 -7.73 4.95 -28.88
N VAL A 20 -7.13 5.94 -28.23
CA VAL A 20 -6.43 5.73 -26.97
C VAL A 20 -7.52 5.42 -25.95
N PHE A 21 -7.68 4.15 -25.57
CA PHE A 21 -8.50 3.79 -24.41
C PHE A 21 -7.81 4.39 -23.18
N ALA A 22 -8.38 5.45 -22.62
CA ALA A 22 -7.93 6.01 -21.36
C ALA A 22 -8.08 4.93 -20.27
N GLN A 23 -6.98 4.58 -19.61
CA GLN A 23 -7.02 3.66 -18.46
C GLN A 23 -7.92 4.28 -17.38
N ALA A 24 -8.82 3.47 -16.80
CA ALA A 24 -9.67 3.96 -15.72
C ALA A 24 -8.79 4.47 -14.56
N PRO A 25 -8.99 5.72 -14.10
CA PRO A 25 -8.20 6.26 -13.00
C PRO A 25 -8.44 5.44 -11.73
N PHE A 26 -7.44 5.32 -10.88
CA PHE A 26 -7.62 4.72 -9.56
C PHE A 26 -8.40 5.67 -8.64
N PRO A 27 -9.39 5.21 -7.85
CA PRO A 27 -10.27 6.07 -7.05
C PRO A 27 -9.61 6.55 -5.74
N ALA A 28 -8.41 7.14 -5.81
CA ALA A 28 -7.65 7.59 -4.64
C ALA A 28 -8.41 8.65 -3.80
N PHE A 29 -9.37 9.36 -4.39
CA PHE A 29 -10.21 10.34 -3.69
C PHE A 29 -11.04 9.74 -2.55
N LEU A 30 -11.27 8.42 -2.54
CA LEU A 30 -12.00 7.72 -1.49
C LEU A 30 -11.23 7.68 -0.16
N GLN A 31 -9.92 7.94 -0.13
CA GLN A 31 -9.13 7.89 1.11
C GLN A 31 -9.73 8.78 2.22
N GLY A 32 -9.86 8.23 3.42
CA GLY A 32 -10.38 8.88 4.63
C GLY A 32 -11.76 8.39 5.07
N THR A 33 -12.36 9.08 6.04
CA THR A 33 -13.66 8.73 6.64
C THR A 33 -14.81 9.52 6.00
N TRP A 34 -15.84 8.81 5.57
CA TRP A 34 -17.05 9.34 4.95
C TRP A 34 -18.27 9.00 5.78
N LYS A 35 -19.00 10.01 6.24
CA LYS A 35 -20.25 9.84 7.01
C LYS A 35 -21.45 10.00 6.10
N VAL A 36 -22.39 9.06 6.17
CA VAL A 36 -23.70 9.19 5.53
C VAL A 36 -24.47 10.33 6.20
N ALA A 37 -25.01 11.27 5.40
CA ALA A 37 -25.81 12.36 5.94
C ALA A 37 -26.92 11.84 6.85
N ASP A 38 -27.06 12.47 8.03
CA ASP A 38 -28.09 12.20 9.04
C ASP A 38 -28.12 10.77 9.60
N LYS A 39 -27.03 10.00 9.43
CA LYS A 39 -26.92 8.63 9.96
C LYS A 39 -25.56 8.39 10.63
N GLU A 40 -25.57 7.62 11.71
CA GLU A 40 -24.36 7.06 12.33
C GLU A 40 -23.83 5.86 11.53
N ARG A 41 -23.62 6.08 10.23
CA ARG A 41 -23.06 5.10 9.29
C ARG A 41 -21.90 5.74 8.55
N TYR A 42 -20.82 4.99 8.45
CA TYR A 42 -19.53 5.46 8.01
C TYR A 42 -18.89 4.45 7.07
N GLU A 43 -18.07 4.96 6.16
CA GLU A 43 -17.15 4.19 5.34
C GLU A 43 -15.77 4.84 5.49
N HIS A 44 -14.78 4.06 5.88
CA HIS A 44 -13.40 4.54 6.02
C HIS A 44 -12.49 3.81 5.03
N TRP A 45 -11.58 4.53 4.39
CA TRP A 45 -10.60 3.97 3.46
C TRP A 45 -9.16 4.37 3.79
N ASP A 46 -8.35 3.37 4.07
CA ASP A 46 -6.90 3.44 4.19
C ASP A 46 -6.24 3.30 2.83
N ARG A 47 -5.20 4.11 2.59
CA ARG A 47 -4.33 3.95 1.42
C ARG A 47 -3.17 3.05 1.77
N ILE A 48 -3.18 1.83 1.22
CA ILE A 48 -2.11 0.84 1.44
C ILE A 48 -0.94 1.07 0.48
N SER A 49 -1.24 1.48 -0.76
CA SER A 49 -0.24 1.86 -1.77
C SER A 49 -0.86 2.78 -2.83
N ASP A 50 -0.11 3.12 -3.88
CA ASP A 50 -0.65 3.81 -5.06
C ASP A 50 -1.69 2.99 -5.84
N MET A 51 -1.76 1.68 -5.59
CA MET A 51 -2.59 0.72 -6.33
C MET A 51 -3.59 -0.03 -5.45
N GLU A 52 -3.65 0.25 -4.14
CA GLU A 52 -4.50 -0.48 -3.21
C GLU A 52 -5.07 0.42 -2.12
N LEU A 53 -6.39 0.37 -1.94
CA LEU A 53 -7.12 0.87 -0.79
C LEU A 53 -7.72 -0.30 -0.03
N LYS A 54 -7.77 -0.19 1.30
CA LYS A 54 -8.58 -1.05 2.17
C LYS A 54 -9.58 -0.20 2.89
N GLY A 55 -10.79 -0.71 3.09
CA GLY A 55 -11.82 0.04 3.77
C GLY A 55 -12.72 -0.81 4.65
N VAL A 56 -13.52 -0.12 5.44
CA VAL A 56 -14.52 -0.72 6.31
C VAL A 56 -15.79 0.10 6.30
N SER A 57 -16.94 -0.56 6.15
CA SER A 57 -18.24 0.03 6.42
C SER A 57 -18.63 -0.28 7.87
N TYR A 58 -19.03 0.73 8.63
CA TYR A 58 -19.40 0.56 10.04
C TYR A 58 -20.52 1.51 10.48
N SER A 59 -21.10 1.19 11.62
CA SER A 59 -22.02 2.08 12.34
C SER A 59 -21.52 2.35 13.74
N ILE A 60 -21.93 3.46 14.34
CA ILE A 60 -21.69 3.74 15.76
C ILE A 60 -23.00 3.49 16.50
N LYS A 61 -22.96 2.63 17.53
CA LYS A 61 -24.08 2.40 18.46
C LYS A 61 -23.53 2.38 19.87
N ASN A 62 -24.11 3.16 20.78
CA ASN A 62 -23.64 3.29 22.17
C ASN A 62 -22.13 3.57 22.25
N ASP A 63 -21.66 4.51 21.42
CA ASP A 63 -20.24 4.88 21.29
C ASP A 63 -19.30 3.73 20.89
N GLN A 64 -19.84 2.62 20.39
CA GLN A 64 -19.06 1.49 19.88
C GLN A 64 -19.14 1.39 18.36
N LYS A 65 -17.98 1.21 17.74
CA LYS A 65 -17.84 0.92 16.31
C LYS A 65 -18.26 -0.52 16.02
N ILE A 66 -19.32 -0.69 15.23
CA ILE A 66 -19.81 -1.97 14.75
C ILE A 66 -19.54 -2.06 13.25
N VAL A 67 -18.52 -2.84 12.88
CA VAL A 67 -18.18 -3.12 11.48
C VAL A 67 -19.24 -4.05 10.88
N SER A 68 -19.68 -3.73 9.66
CA SER A 68 -20.60 -4.57 8.89
C SER A 68 -19.95 -5.19 7.66
N GLU A 69 -18.88 -4.57 7.15
CA GLU A 69 -18.29 -4.94 5.87
C GLU A 69 -16.80 -4.57 5.83
N TYR A 70 -15.98 -5.45 5.25
CA TYR A 70 -14.60 -5.15 4.85
C TYR A 70 -14.53 -4.96 3.35
N LEU A 71 -13.81 -3.93 2.93
CA LEU A 71 -13.71 -3.48 1.55
C LEU A 71 -12.26 -3.43 1.10
N LYS A 72 -12.03 -3.62 -0.19
CA LYS A 72 -10.70 -3.56 -0.81
C LYS A 72 -10.86 -3.07 -2.24
N ILE A 73 -10.07 -2.09 -2.65
CA ILE A 73 -9.98 -1.66 -4.05
C ILE A 73 -8.54 -1.86 -4.49
N LYS A 74 -8.31 -2.70 -5.50
CA LYS A 74 -6.95 -3.03 -5.97
C LYS A 74 -6.84 -2.93 -7.48
N LYS A 75 -5.77 -2.30 -7.96
CA LYS A 75 -5.38 -2.33 -9.37
C LYS A 75 -4.62 -3.63 -9.66
N LEU A 76 -5.10 -4.40 -10.63
CA LEU A 76 -4.54 -5.67 -11.09
C LEU A 76 -4.32 -5.57 -12.61
N GLY A 77 -3.10 -5.23 -13.02
CA GLY A 77 -2.80 -4.89 -14.41
C GLY A 77 -3.61 -3.67 -14.85
N ASP A 78 -4.45 -3.85 -15.87
CA ASP A 78 -5.33 -2.80 -16.40
C ASP A 78 -6.70 -2.72 -15.70
N LYS A 79 -7.00 -3.67 -14.81
CA LYS A 79 -8.28 -3.71 -14.09
C LYS A 79 -8.17 -3.06 -12.73
N VAL A 80 -9.28 -2.49 -12.26
CA VAL A 80 -9.44 -2.09 -10.86
C VAL A 80 -10.61 -2.90 -10.31
N ILE A 81 -10.34 -3.67 -9.25
CA ILE A 81 -11.30 -4.57 -8.63
C ILE A 81 -11.68 -4.00 -7.27
N TYR A 82 -12.98 -3.83 -7.04
CA TYR A 82 -13.57 -3.61 -5.72
C TYR A 82 -14.03 -4.96 -5.18
N THR A 83 -13.61 -5.29 -3.97
CA THR A 83 -13.97 -6.53 -3.28
C THR A 83 -14.70 -6.18 -1.99
N ALA A 84 -15.85 -6.80 -1.75
CA ALA A 84 -16.62 -6.68 -0.53
C ALA A 84 -16.72 -8.01 0.22
N LEU A 85 -16.57 -7.96 1.54
CA LEU A 85 -16.84 -9.05 2.47
C LEU A 85 -17.82 -8.55 3.53
N VAL A 86 -19.05 -9.03 3.47
CA VAL A 86 -20.11 -8.65 4.42
C VAL A 86 -20.14 -9.64 5.59
N ILE A 87 -20.02 -9.12 6.81
CA ILE A 87 -19.97 -9.95 8.03
C ILE A 87 -21.31 -10.68 8.21
N GLY A 88 -21.25 -11.99 8.41
CA GLY A 88 -22.43 -12.84 8.62
C GLY A 88 -23.25 -13.13 7.36
N GLN A 89 -22.76 -12.79 6.17
CA GLN A 89 -23.42 -13.09 4.89
C GLN A 89 -22.53 -13.88 3.94
N ASN A 90 -23.12 -14.43 2.87
CA ASN A 90 -22.44 -15.13 1.78
C ASN A 90 -21.43 -16.23 2.22
N ASN A 91 -21.69 -16.88 3.35
CA ASN A 91 -20.77 -17.85 3.96
C ASN A 91 -19.34 -17.33 4.14
N GLY A 92 -19.17 -16.02 4.37
CA GLY A 92 -17.87 -15.37 4.54
C GLY A 92 -17.05 -15.25 3.25
N LYS A 93 -17.66 -15.40 2.07
CA LYS A 93 -16.97 -15.24 0.79
C LYS A 93 -16.98 -13.80 0.30
N GLU A 94 -15.84 -13.38 -0.23
CA GLU A 94 -15.66 -12.11 -0.93
C GLU A 94 -16.47 -12.05 -2.23
N ILE A 95 -16.91 -10.85 -2.61
CA ILE A 95 -17.62 -10.56 -3.86
C ILE A 95 -16.86 -9.46 -4.59
N ASP A 96 -16.43 -9.76 -5.82
CA ASP A 96 -15.65 -8.84 -6.65
C ASP A 96 -16.53 -8.09 -7.66
N PHE A 97 -16.14 -6.86 -7.94
CA PHE A 97 -16.76 -5.95 -8.89
C PHE A 97 -15.68 -5.25 -9.72
N GLU A 98 -15.82 -5.26 -11.04
CA GLU A 98 -14.85 -4.65 -11.95
C GLU A 98 -15.23 -3.19 -12.23
N LEU A 99 -14.26 -2.28 -12.20
CA LEU A 99 -14.46 -0.85 -12.43
C LEU A 99 -14.72 -0.55 -13.92
N THR A 100 -15.79 0.17 -14.19
CA THR A 100 -16.00 0.99 -15.38
C THR A 100 -16.01 2.46 -14.97
N PHE A 101 -15.19 3.31 -15.61
CA PHE A 101 -15.19 4.75 -15.37
C PHE A 101 -15.78 5.51 -16.56
N LYS A 102 -16.81 6.31 -16.31
CA LYS A 102 -17.47 7.15 -17.33
C LYS A 102 -18.13 8.37 -16.66
N ASP A 103 -18.12 9.52 -17.32
CA ASP A 103 -18.79 10.75 -16.85
C ASP A 103 -18.44 11.10 -15.39
N SER A 104 -17.15 11.02 -15.06
CA SER A 104 -16.59 11.22 -13.72
C SER A 104 -17.19 10.32 -12.63
N THR A 105 -17.74 9.18 -13.01
CA THR A 105 -18.39 8.22 -12.13
C THR A 105 -17.65 6.89 -12.16
N TYR A 106 -17.24 6.42 -10.99
CA TYR A 106 -16.63 5.12 -10.78
C TYR A 106 -17.74 4.09 -10.58
N SER A 107 -17.95 3.20 -11.55
CA SER A 107 -18.98 2.16 -11.49
C SER A 107 -18.35 0.79 -11.35
N PHE A 108 -18.42 0.20 -10.16
CA PHE A 108 -18.00 -1.17 -9.90
C PHE A 108 -19.15 -2.12 -10.22
N ILE A 109 -18.95 -3.05 -11.16
CA ILE A 109 -20.02 -3.87 -11.73
C ILE A 109 -19.70 -5.36 -11.56
N ASN A 110 -20.71 -6.12 -11.15
CA ASN A 110 -20.73 -7.58 -11.18
C ASN A 110 -22.11 -8.03 -11.66
N GLU A 111 -22.25 -8.28 -12.96
CA GLU A 111 -23.52 -8.67 -13.58
C GLU A 111 -24.05 -10.03 -13.10
N ARG A 112 -23.18 -10.86 -12.52
CA ARG A 112 -23.56 -12.18 -11.99
C ARG A 112 -24.24 -12.06 -10.63
N HIS A 113 -23.93 -11.03 -9.84
CA HIS A 113 -24.50 -10.83 -8.51
C HIS A 113 -25.89 -10.17 -8.59
N ASP A 114 -26.82 -10.53 -7.70
CA ASP A 114 -28.21 -10.07 -7.79
C ASP A 114 -28.39 -8.66 -7.18
N PHE A 115 -27.91 -8.47 -5.95
CA PHE A 115 -27.87 -7.17 -5.28
C PHE A 115 -26.72 -7.13 -4.26
N PRO A 116 -25.81 -6.15 -4.32
CA PRO A 116 -25.66 -5.19 -5.41
C PRO A 116 -25.06 -5.85 -6.65
N ASN A 117 -25.46 -5.42 -7.83
CA ASN A 117 -24.77 -5.75 -9.08
C ASN A 117 -23.96 -4.56 -9.60
N ARG A 118 -24.20 -3.36 -9.05
CA ARG A 118 -23.52 -2.13 -9.42
C ARG A 118 -23.41 -1.19 -8.22
N ILE A 119 -22.19 -0.73 -7.95
CA ILE A 119 -21.87 0.25 -6.91
C ILE A 119 -21.20 1.45 -7.60
N ARG A 120 -21.76 2.64 -7.43
CA ARG A 120 -21.27 3.85 -8.08
C ARG A 120 -20.82 4.89 -7.06
N TYR A 121 -19.63 5.44 -7.28
CA TYR A 121 -19.10 6.59 -6.54
C TYR A 121 -18.93 7.75 -7.52
N LYS A 122 -19.55 8.88 -7.20
CA LYS A 122 -19.37 10.14 -7.93
C LYS A 122 -18.91 11.23 -6.96
N GLN A 123 -17.66 11.67 -7.12
CA GLN A 123 -17.15 12.81 -6.37
C GLN A 123 -17.93 14.06 -6.75
N LEU A 124 -18.39 14.81 -5.75
CA LEU A 124 -19.10 16.08 -5.91
C LEU A 124 -18.17 17.23 -5.51
N VAL A 125 -18.65 18.47 -5.67
CA VAL A 125 -17.91 19.66 -5.22
C VAL A 125 -17.73 19.65 -3.71
N GLY A 126 -16.48 19.90 -3.29
CA GLY A 126 -16.04 19.88 -1.90
C GLY A 126 -15.80 18.46 -1.40
N ASP A 127 -16.00 18.25 -0.11
CA ASP A 127 -15.78 16.97 0.56
C ASP A 127 -17.04 16.10 0.55
N ARG A 128 -17.66 15.91 -0.62
CA ARG A 128 -18.92 15.16 -0.77
C ARG A 128 -18.83 14.11 -1.85
N ILE A 129 -19.46 12.97 -1.63
CA ILE A 129 -19.61 11.91 -2.62
C ILE A 129 -21.08 11.52 -2.68
N HIS A 130 -21.57 11.32 -3.91
CA HIS A 130 -22.83 10.62 -4.15
C HIS A 130 -22.53 9.14 -4.41
N ILE A 131 -23.12 8.27 -3.60
CA ILE A 131 -23.02 6.82 -3.74
C ILE A 131 -24.36 6.26 -4.18
N SER A 132 -24.34 5.34 -5.14
CA SER A 132 -25.53 4.64 -5.62
C SER A 132 -25.26 3.15 -5.70
N VAL A 133 -26.12 2.36 -5.06
CA VAL A 133 -26.05 0.91 -5.00
C VAL A 133 -27.30 0.34 -5.65
N GLU A 134 -27.11 -0.42 -6.72
CA GLU A 134 -28.18 -0.95 -7.56
C GLU A 134 -28.04 -2.47 -7.67
N GLY A 135 -29.17 -3.17 -7.84
CA GLY A 135 -29.21 -4.59 -8.21
C GLY A 135 -29.95 -4.78 -9.53
N LYS A 136 -30.15 -6.04 -9.92
CA LYS A 136 -30.75 -6.39 -11.22
C LYS A 136 -32.16 -5.83 -11.45
N SER A 137 -32.90 -5.49 -10.40
CA SER A 137 -34.23 -4.87 -10.52
C SER A 137 -34.21 -3.42 -11.02
N GLY A 138 -33.03 -2.79 -11.12
CA GLY A 138 -32.88 -1.39 -11.52
C GLY A 138 -33.17 -0.39 -10.40
N LYS A 139 -33.66 -0.85 -9.24
CA LYS A 139 -33.91 0.03 -8.08
C LYS A 139 -32.59 0.36 -7.39
N ALA A 140 -32.19 1.62 -7.45
CA ALA A 140 -31.01 2.13 -6.79
C ALA A 140 -31.32 2.67 -5.38
N HIS A 141 -30.48 2.30 -4.42
CA HIS A 141 -30.37 2.99 -3.13
C HIS A 141 -29.28 4.04 -3.25
N THR A 142 -29.58 5.28 -2.91
CA THR A 142 -28.63 6.39 -3.02
C THR A 142 -28.40 7.06 -1.67
N PHE A 143 -27.19 7.53 -1.46
CA PHE A 143 -26.80 8.25 -0.26
C PHE A 143 -25.72 9.28 -0.60
N TYR A 144 -25.81 10.42 0.09
CA TYR A 144 -24.75 11.42 0.09
C TYR A 144 -23.91 11.21 1.33
N VAL A 145 -22.60 11.17 1.12
CA VAL A 145 -21.62 11.14 2.21
C VAL A 145 -20.78 12.41 2.19
N HIS A 146 -20.34 12.84 3.35
CA HIS A 146 -19.40 13.94 3.50
C HIS A 146 -18.15 13.45 4.23
N LYS A 147 -16.99 14.00 3.86
CA LYS A 147 -15.73 13.66 4.50
C LYS A 147 -15.72 14.25 5.91
N ILE A 148 -15.48 13.43 6.90
CA ILE A 148 -15.24 13.89 8.26
C ILE A 148 -13.77 14.31 8.33
N LYS A 149 -13.54 15.61 8.56
CA LYS A 149 -12.20 16.20 8.69
C LYS A 149 -11.60 16.06 10.08
N ASN A 150 -12.39 15.57 11.03
CA ASN A 150 -11.99 15.43 12.41
C ASN A 150 -11.70 13.95 12.73
N ASP A 151 -10.42 13.65 12.93
CA ASP A 151 -9.92 12.49 13.72
C ASP A 151 -10.31 12.56 15.21
N SER A 152 -11.31 13.38 15.59
CA SER A 152 -11.59 13.70 16.99
C SER A 152 -12.36 12.62 17.76
N LEU A 153 -12.29 11.38 17.29
CA LEU A 153 -12.68 10.21 18.07
C LEU A 153 -11.56 9.18 17.93
N SER A 154 -10.36 9.55 18.43
CA SER A 154 -9.45 8.51 18.86
C SER A 154 -10.03 7.92 20.15
N ASP A 155 -10.45 6.66 20.10
CA ASP A 155 -10.83 5.90 21.30
C ASP A 155 -9.67 5.80 22.31
N ASN A 156 -8.44 6.11 21.87
CA ASN A 156 -7.25 6.16 22.72
C ASN A 156 -7.07 7.55 23.34
N PRO A 157 -7.30 7.72 24.66
CA PRO A 157 -7.10 9.01 25.34
C PRO A 157 -5.64 9.49 25.32
N ASN A 158 -4.68 8.63 24.95
CA ASN A 158 -3.27 8.97 24.83
C ASN A 158 -2.83 9.25 23.37
N TYR A 159 -3.76 9.39 22.43
CA TYR A 159 -3.40 9.65 21.04
C TYR A 159 -2.73 11.03 20.89
N ASP A 160 -1.48 11.00 20.44
CA ASP A 160 -0.70 12.17 20.08
C ASP A 160 -0.61 12.26 18.56
N ARG A 161 -1.38 13.19 17.99
CA ARG A 161 -1.47 13.42 16.55
C ARG A 161 -0.14 13.86 15.95
N ASP A 162 0.60 14.71 16.65
CA ASP A 162 1.85 15.27 16.15
C ASP A 162 2.95 14.20 16.14
N LEU A 163 2.97 13.36 17.18
CA LEU A 163 3.85 12.20 17.23
C LEU A 163 3.51 11.16 16.14
N ALA A 164 2.22 10.87 15.94
CA ALA A 164 1.76 9.97 14.88
C ALA A 164 2.19 10.48 13.49
N ALA A 165 1.98 11.77 13.22
CA ALA A 165 2.39 12.40 11.97
C ALA A 165 3.92 12.37 11.79
N LYS A 166 4.69 12.75 12.83
CA LYS A 166 6.17 12.70 12.84
C LYS A 166 6.69 11.32 12.48
N LEU A 167 6.06 10.27 13.01
CA LEU A 167 6.47 8.89 12.82
C LEU A 167 5.93 8.26 11.54
N SER A 168 5.06 8.96 10.81
CA SER A 168 4.31 8.45 9.66
C SER A 168 3.47 7.22 10.03
N ALA A 169 2.84 7.28 11.20
CA ALA A 169 1.90 6.28 11.66
C ALA A 169 0.57 6.39 10.91
N ASP A 170 -0.02 5.25 10.60
CA ASP A 170 -1.43 5.16 10.25
C ASP A 170 -2.33 5.24 11.50
N ASP A 171 -3.65 5.09 11.29
CA ASP A 171 -4.65 5.17 12.35
C ASP A 171 -4.47 4.10 13.46
N TYR A 172 -3.70 3.04 13.19
CA TYR A 172 -3.38 1.98 14.17
C TYR A 172 -2.09 2.25 14.93
N GLY A 173 -1.37 3.35 14.66
CA GLY A 173 -0.05 3.60 15.24
C GLY A 173 1.06 2.80 14.56
N MET A 174 0.84 2.34 13.33
CA MET A 174 1.69 1.40 12.61
C MET A 174 2.18 1.99 11.29
N LYS A 175 3.21 1.38 10.68
CA LYS A 175 3.62 1.69 9.31
C LYS A 175 4.35 0.51 8.66
N SER A 176 4.51 0.61 7.34
CA SER A 176 5.30 -0.35 6.56
C SER A 176 6.80 -0.05 6.66
N TYR A 177 7.57 -1.12 6.83
CA TYR A 177 9.02 -1.16 6.83
C TYR A 177 9.51 -2.21 5.84
N ILE A 178 10.81 -2.26 5.60
CA ILE A 178 11.45 -3.40 4.93
C ILE A 178 12.20 -4.20 5.99
N PHE A 179 11.66 -5.38 6.29
CA PHE A 179 12.31 -6.39 7.08
C PHE A 179 13.31 -7.14 6.19
N VAL A 180 14.54 -7.27 6.68
CA VAL A 180 15.59 -8.02 6.00
C VAL A 180 16.05 -9.15 6.90
N LEU A 181 16.04 -10.35 6.35
CA LEU A 181 16.60 -11.54 6.97
C LEU A 181 17.94 -11.86 6.32
N LEU A 182 19.01 -11.91 7.12
CA LEU A 182 20.34 -12.27 6.67
C LEU A 182 20.57 -13.77 6.89
N LYS A 183 21.04 -14.45 5.85
CA LYS A 183 21.45 -15.86 5.85
C LYS A 183 22.92 -15.99 5.47
N THR A 184 23.48 -17.18 5.65
CA THR A 184 24.80 -17.51 5.10
C THR A 184 24.73 -17.47 3.57
N GLY A 185 25.57 -16.65 2.93
CA GLY A 185 25.60 -16.53 1.48
C GLY A 185 26.28 -17.70 0.76
N GLN A 186 26.29 -17.63 -0.57
CA GLN A 186 26.83 -18.67 -1.43
C GLN A 186 28.36 -18.64 -1.50
N ASN A 187 29.00 -17.51 -1.19
CA ASN A 187 30.46 -17.43 -1.16
C ASN A 187 31.01 -18.27 0.00
N LYS A 188 31.76 -19.32 -0.33
CA LYS A 188 32.41 -20.25 0.62
C LYS A 188 33.92 -20.08 0.69
N THR A 189 34.42 -18.89 0.34
CA THR A 189 35.85 -18.57 0.47
C THR A 189 36.38 -18.90 1.87
N THR A 190 37.65 -19.29 1.93
CA THR A 190 38.39 -19.53 3.18
C THR A 190 39.45 -18.46 3.43
N ASP A 191 39.51 -17.42 2.58
CA ASP A 191 40.40 -16.28 2.75
C ASP A 191 40.01 -15.47 4.00
N LYS A 192 40.83 -15.61 5.03
CA LYS A 192 40.60 -14.96 6.33
C LYS A 192 40.65 -13.44 6.25
N GLN A 193 41.49 -12.88 5.36
CA GLN A 193 41.62 -11.43 5.23
C GLN A 193 40.35 -10.85 4.60
N LEU A 194 39.91 -11.41 3.47
CA LEU A 194 38.67 -11.00 2.80
C LEU A 194 37.45 -11.09 3.74
N ILE A 195 37.33 -12.19 4.48
CA ILE A 195 36.24 -12.38 5.45
C ILE A 195 36.29 -11.31 6.54
N SER A 196 37.45 -11.09 7.17
CA SER A 196 37.60 -10.13 8.25
C SER A 196 37.32 -8.70 7.79
N GLU A 197 37.83 -8.30 6.63
CA GLU A 197 37.60 -6.96 6.06
C GLU A 197 36.12 -6.77 5.70
N SER A 198 35.47 -7.81 5.16
CA SER A 198 34.06 -7.74 4.80
C SER A 198 33.15 -7.54 6.02
N PHE A 199 33.38 -8.27 7.11
CA PHE A 199 32.59 -8.12 8.33
C PHE A 199 32.94 -6.87 9.14
N LYS A 200 34.18 -6.36 9.05
CA LYS A 200 34.48 -5.03 9.56
C LYS A 200 33.66 -3.96 8.83
N GLY A 201 33.67 -4.00 7.50
CA GLY A 201 32.88 -3.08 6.68
C GLY A 201 31.37 -3.24 6.88
N HIS A 202 30.89 -4.45 7.17
CA HIS A 202 29.49 -4.71 7.55
C HIS A 202 29.09 -3.89 8.78
N MET A 203 29.90 -3.92 9.85
CA MET A 203 29.63 -3.15 11.07
C MET A 203 29.68 -1.64 10.84
N GLU A 204 30.67 -1.17 10.08
CA GLU A 204 30.77 0.25 9.69
C GLU A 204 29.54 0.70 8.88
N ASN A 205 29.06 -0.15 7.98
CA ASN A 205 27.86 0.11 7.18
C ASN A 205 26.59 0.16 8.04
N ILE A 206 26.42 -0.76 9.01
CA ILE A 206 25.32 -0.70 9.99
C ILE A 206 25.33 0.64 10.72
N GLY A 207 26.48 1.05 11.27
CA GLY A 207 26.61 2.33 11.97
C GLY A 207 26.25 3.53 11.09
N ARG A 208 26.71 3.52 9.83
CA ARG A 208 26.34 4.55 8.83
C ARG A 208 24.83 4.61 8.58
N LEU A 209 24.18 3.46 8.42
CA LEU A 209 22.73 3.38 8.16
C LEU A 209 21.90 3.82 9.37
N VAL A 210 22.31 3.46 10.58
CA VAL A 210 21.67 3.94 11.82
C VAL A 210 21.81 5.46 11.93
N LYS A 211 23.01 6.01 11.72
CA LYS A 211 23.26 7.46 11.75
C LYS A 211 22.41 8.22 10.73
N ASN A 212 22.14 7.62 9.57
CA ASN A 212 21.30 8.20 8.54
C ASN A 212 19.79 7.98 8.76
N GLY A 213 19.38 7.30 9.83
CA GLY A 213 17.98 6.96 10.12
C GLY A 213 17.38 5.94 9.15
N GLN A 214 18.22 5.20 8.42
CA GLN A 214 17.83 4.22 7.41
C GLN A 214 17.70 2.80 7.99
N LEU A 215 18.27 2.56 9.16
CA LEU A 215 18.25 1.29 9.88
C LEU A 215 17.86 1.54 11.34
N ILE A 216 16.77 0.91 11.79
CA ILE A 216 16.29 1.07 13.16
C ILE A 216 16.77 -0.10 14.01
N VAL A 217 16.53 -1.33 13.55
CA VAL A 217 16.91 -2.54 14.28
C VAL A 217 17.95 -3.29 13.49
N ALA A 218 19.05 -3.65 14.14
CA ALA A 218 20.05 -4.56 13.63
C ALA A 218 20.48 -5.52 14.73
N GLY A 219 20.55 -6.80 14.43
CA GLY A 219 21.00 -7.77 15.42
C GLY A 219 21.26 -9.15 14.85
N PRO A 220 22.22 -9.90 15.41
CA PRO A 220 22.47 -11.27 15.01
C PRO A 220 21.38 -12.19 15.56
N PHE A 221 21.08 -13.25 14.82
CA PHE A 221 20.38 -14.40 15.40
C PHE A 221 21.38 -15.26 16.17
N GLY A 222 20.91 -15.88 17.26
CA GLY A 222 21.65 -16.95 17.92
C GLY A 222 21.81 -18.17 17.02
N LYS A 223 22.54 -19.18 17.50
CA LYS A 223 22.68 -20.46 16.77
C LYS A 223 21.29 -21.06 16.50
N ASN A 224 21.04 -21.41 15.25
CA ASN A 224 19.77 -21.96 14.78
C ASN A 224 19.99 -22.88 13.58
N ASP A 225 19.04 -23.79 13.35
CA ASP A 225 19.10 -24.78 12.27
C ASP A 225 18.62 -24.20 10.91
N SER A 226 18.05 -23.00 10.92
CA SER A 226 17.56 -22.31 9.72
C SER A 226 18.65 -21.52 8.98
N GLY A 227 19.87 -21.47 9.52
CA GLY A 227 21.00 -20.76 8.93
C GLY A 227 20.86 -19.24 8.96
N PHE A 228 20.00 -18.70 9.84
CA PHE A 228 19.80 -17.27 10.00
C PHE A 228 21.00 -16.65 10.73
N ARG A 229 21.44 -15.50 10.26
CA ARG A 229 22.64 -14.80 10.75
C ARG A 229 22.30 -13.50 11.43
N GLY A 230 21.37 -12.74 10.89
CA GLY A 230 20.91 -11.51 11.50
C GLY A 230 19.63 -11.00 10.86
N LEU A 231 19.12 -9.90 11.39
CA LEU A 231 17.99 -9.19 10.84
C LEU A 231 18.26 -7.70 10.78
N PHE A 232 17.63 -7.03 9.82
CA PHE A 232 17.49 -5.59 9.78
C PHE A 232 16.02 -5.18 9.68
N ILE A 233 15.69 -4.04 10.28
CA ILE A 233 14.46 -3.30 9.99
C ILE A 233 14.86 -1.94 9.43
N LEU A 234 14.67 -1.79 8.12
CA LEU A 234 14.99 -0.56 7.39
C LEU A 234 13.84 0.44 7.49
N ASN A 235 14.20 1.72 7.54
CA ASN A 235 13.29 2.83 7.73
C ASN A 235 13.45 3.88 6.63
N ASN A 236 12.36 4.56 6.30
CA ASN A 236 12.31 5.56 5.24
C ASN A 236 12.78 5.03 3.87
N ILE A 237 12.60 3.73 3.62
CA ILE A 237 12.88 3.08 2.33
C ILE A 237 11.55 2.67 1.72
N ALA A 238 11.22 3.19 0.54
CA ALA A 238 9.90 3.04 -0.05
C ALA A 238 9.73 1.68 -0.76
N THR A 239 10.80 1.10 -1.29
CA THR A 239 10.74 -0.13 -2.10
C THR A 239 11.85 -1.13 -1.78
N ILE A 240 11.59 -2.41 -2.06
CA ILE A 240 12.58 -3.48 -1.91
C ILE A 240 13.80 -3.25 -2.80
N GLU A 241 13.61 -2.62 -3.96
CA GLU A 241 14.68 -2.26 -4.89
C GLU A 241 15.64 -1.26 -4.24
N GLN A 242 15.13 -0.21 -3.60
CA GLN A 242 15.94 0.75 -2.85
C GLN A 242 16.66 0.08 -1.68
N ALA A 243 16.00 -0.85 -0.98
CA ALA A 243 16.65 -1.62 0.09
C ALA A 243 17.82 -2.46 -0.43
N LYS A 244 17.66 -3.11 -1.60
CA LYS A 244 18.75 -3.86 -2.24
C LYS A 244 19.92 -2.94 -2.57
N GLU A 245 19.68 -1.80 -3.21
CA GLU A 245 20.73 -0.83 -3.56
C GLU A 245 21.52 -0.37 -2.33
N ILE A 246 20.81 -0.01 -1.26
CA ILE A 246 21.44 0.47 -0.02
C ILE A 246 22.24 -0.65 0.64
N LEU A 247 21.72 -1.88 0.68
CA LEU A 247 22.45 -3.01 1.28
C LEU A 247 23.59 -3.54 0.42
N GLN A 248 23.66 -3.22 -0.88
CA GLN A 248 24.86 -3.52 -1.69
C GLN A 248 26.10 -2.69 -1.32
N THR A 249 25.95 -1.67 -0.47
CA THR A 249 27.08 -0.94 0.13
C THR A 249 27.77 -1.71 1.26
N ASP A 250 27.15 -2.78 1.74
CA ASP A 250 27.68 -3.68 2.76
C ASP A 250 28.65 -4.71 2.14
N PRO A 251 29.94 -4.70 2.51
CA PRO A 251 30.91 -5.64 1.93
C PRO A 251 30.59 -7.11 2.18
N ALA A 252 29.97 -7.48 3.31
CA ALA A 252 29.61 -8.87 3.58
C ALA A 252 28.47 -9.35 2.67
N ILE A 253 27.55 -8.46 2.31
CA ILE A 253 26.46 -8.76 1.35
C ILE A 253 27.01 -8.71 -0.08
N LYS A 254 27.77 -7.68 -0.44
CA LYS A 254 28.36 -7.48 -1.77
C LYS A 254 29.28 -8.64 -2.17
N ASN A 255 30.08 -9.13 -1.23
CA ASN A 255 30.98 -10.27 -1.46
C ASN A 255 30.25 -11.62 -1.35
N GLY A 256 28.94 -11.64 -1.12
CA GLY A 256 28.14 -12.86 -1.06
C GLY A 256 28.42 -13.76 0.16
N LEU A 257 29.05 -13.23 1.21
CA LEU A 257 29.25 -13.92 2.49
C LEU A 257 27.93 -13.97 3.28
N LEU A 258 27.10 -12.93 3.15
CA LEU A 258 25.73 -12.87 3.62
C LEU A 258 24.76 -12.77 2.44
N GLU A 259 23.66 -13.50 2.52
CA GLU A 259 22.51 -13.34 1.62
C GLU A 259 21.40 -12.59 2.36
N ALA A 260 20.85 -11.55 1.73
CA ALA A 260 19.76 -10.77 2.27
C ALA A 260 18.44 -11.14 1.60
N LEU A 261 17.43 -11.50 2.39
CA LEU A 261 16.05 -11.73 1.96
C LEU A 261 15.18 -10.57 2.43
N TYR A 262 14.34 -10.03 1.57
CA TYR A 262 13.62 -8.77 1.79
C TYR A 262 12.12 -9.00 1.83
N TYR A 263 11.45 -8.43 2.82
CA TYR A 263 10.01 -8.54 3.01
C TYR A 263 9.44 -7.19 3.43
N SER A 264 8.34 -6.77 2.82
CA SER A 264 7.53 -5.69 3.39
C SER A 264 6.94 -6.17 4.70
N TRP A 265 7.17 -5.43 5.78
CA TRP A 265 6.71 -5.76 7.11
C TRP A 265 5.96 -4.59 7.74
N TYR A 266 4.77 -4.87 8.25
CA TYR A 266 3.92 -3.89 8.91
C TYR A 266 4.13 -4.00 10.43
N GLY A 267 4.58 -2.91 11.04
CA GLY A 267 5.01 -2.88 12.44
C GLY A 267 4.74 -1.53 13.10
N SER A 268 5.00 -1.43 14.41
CA SER A 268 4.76 -0.19 15.15
C SER A 268 5.55 0.98 14.55
N ALA A 269 4.88 2.11 14.32
CA ALA A 269 5.53 3.33 13.85
C ALA A 269 6.49 3.94 14.89
N ALA A 270 6.34 3.55 16.17
CA ALA A 270 7.17 4.01 17.29
C ALA A 270 8.56 3.36 17.37
N LEU A 271 8.88 2.38 16.52
CA LEU A 271 10.19 1.71 16.56
C LEU A 271 11.40 2.66 16.55
N PRO A 272 11.47 3.74 15.75
CA PRO A 272 12.61 4.66 15.78
C PRO A 272 12.85 5.32 17.14
N GLU A 273 11.82 5.44 17.98
CA GLU A 273 11.89 6.18 19.24
C GLU A 273 12.75 5.48 20.30
N TYR A 274 13.09 4.20 20.13
CA TYR A 274 14.04 3.55 21.06
C TYR A 274 15.50 3.92 20.76
N LEU A 275 15.84 4.37 19.56
CA LEU A 275 17.24 4.63 19.15
C LEU A 275 17.98 5.59 20.11
N PRO A 276 17.40 6.74 20.54
CA PRO A 276 18.06 7.62 21.50
C PRO A 276 18.33 6.97 22.87
N PHE A 277 17.60 5.92 23.23
CA PHE A 277 17.83 5.14 24.45
C PHE A 277 18.86 4.03 24.22
N SER A 278 18.87 3.39 23.05
CA SER A 278 19.87 2.40 22.65
C SER A 278 21.29 2.95 22.79
N GLU A 279 21.50 4.21 22.39
CA GLU A 279 22.80 4.88 22.51
C GLU A 279 23.28 5.09 23.95
N LYS A 280 22.38 5.05 24.93
CA LYS A 280 22.69 5.33 26.34
C LYS A 280 23.00 4.08 27.16
N ILE A 281 22.72 2.88 26.63
CA ILE A 281 22.73 1.64 27.41
C ILE A 281 23.92 0.72 27.14
N TRP A 282 24.67 0.95 26.07
CA TRP A 282 25.89 0.17 25.80
C TRP A 282 27.11 0.77 26.52
N LYS A 283 28.01 -0.08 27.01
CA LYS A 283 29.27 0.34 27.68
C LYS A 283 30.45 0.48 26.72
N LYS A 284 30.41 -0.25 25.61
CA LYS A 284 31.42 -0.25 24.55
C LYS A 284 30.71 -0.31 23.21
N ALA A 285 31.16 0.48 22.25
CA ALA A 285 30.68 0.38 20.87
C ALA A 285 31.11 -0.97 20.28
N HIS A 286 30.24 -1.52 19.42
CA HIS A 286 30.49 -2.74 18.65
C HIS A 286 31.29 -2.46 17.38
#